data_AF-A0A925MUR1-F1
#
_entry.id   AF-A0A925MUR1-F1
#
_cell.length_a   1.000
_cell.length_b   1.000
_cell.length_c   1.000
_cell.angle_alpha   90.00
_cell.angle_beta   90.00
_cell.angle_gamma   90.00
#
_symmetry.space_group_name_H-M   'P 1'
#
loop_
_entity.id
_entity.type
_entity.pdbx_description
1 polymer ?
#
loop_
_entity_poly.entity_id
_entity_poly.type
_entity_poly.pdbx_seq_one_letter_code
_entity_poly.pdbx_strand_id
1 'polypeptide(L)'
;AGPLVLLVPAAWLALVAFVLFPGHEETHGLFDDGGAHARYLAVFLFGVLLWRAERAWAGIRRWWPAAAALARAGFAVVVVMESKWPGNTPFPDGVRWIWDIARIAQGWGAIVALIGIADRFWNREHRLRPMLTEAIFPFYIIHQTIIVLVGWWLLPANLPNWVAFLILVAATAAGCWLFYRVGRAIRPLRPLIGLAYRDKLKPSDPSPANNNPGCAPPQPR
;
A
#
# COMPACT_ATOMS: atom_id res chain seq x y z
N ALA A 1 15.43 -5.38 18.92
CA ALA A 1 14.14 -5.86 18.38
C ALA A 1 14.28 -7.28 17.81
N GLY A 2 13.41 -8.21 18.22
CA GLY A 2 13.37 -9.59 17.72
C GLY A 2 12.53 -9.75 16.44
N PRO A 3 12.46 -10.96 15.85
CA PRO A 3 11.73 -11.21 14.60
C PRO A 3 10.20 -11.18 14.74
N LEU A 4 9.66 -10.80 15.90
CA LEU A 4 8.23 -10.84 16.20
C LEU A 4 7.37 -10.03 15.22
N VAL A 5 7.90 -8.95 14.64
CA VAL A 5 7.15 -8.15 13.64
C VAL A 5 6.90 -8.93 12.34
N LEU A 6 7.74 -9.93 12.04
CA LEU A 6 7.52 -10.87 10.94
C LEU A 6 6.62 -12.01 11.38
N LEU A 7 6.94 -12.60 12.54
CA LEU A 7 6.33 -13.85 12.97
C LEU A 7 4.88 -13.70 13.43
N VAL A 8 4.53 -12.65 14.18
CA VAL A 8 3.19 -12.52 14.76
C VAL A 8 2.12 -12.36 13.67
N PRO A 9 2.24 -11.44 12.68
CA PRO A 9 1.24 -11.33 11.64
C PRO A 9 1.25 -12.53 10.69
N ALA A 10 2.41 -13.10 10.38
CA ALA A 10 2.49 -14.31 9.57
C ALA A 10 1.81 -15.52 10.26
N ALA A 11 2.00 -15.68 11.57
CA ALA A 11 1.36 -16.73 12.36
C ALA A 11 -0.16 -16.54 12.40
N TRP A 12 -0.65 -15.31 12.54
CA TRP A 12 -2.09 -15.03 12.44
C TRP A 12 -2.64 -15.37 11.06
N LEU A 13 -1.96 -14.96 9.98
CA LEU A 13 -2.38 -15.28 8.62
C LEU A 13 -2.40 -16.79 8.37
N ALA A 14 -1.42 -17.52 8.90
CA ALA A 14 -1.38 -18.98 8.85
C ALA A 14 -2.51 -19.62 9.67
N LEU A 15 -2.81 -19.10 10.86
CA LEU A 15 -3.94 -19.56 11.69
C LEU A 15 -5.26 -19.41 10.93
N VAL A 16 -5.48 -18.25 10.30
CA VAL A 16 -6.68 -18.02 9.47
C VAL A 16 -6.71 -19.00 8.30
N ALA A 17 -5.61 -19.15 7.56
CA ALA A 17 -5.55 -19.94 6.34
C ALA A 17 -5.63 -21.45 6.57
N PHE A 18 -5.08 -21.98 7.68
CA PHE A 18 -4.97 -23.43 7.90
C PHE A 18 -5.91 -23.98 8.96
N VAL A 19 -6.41 -23.15 9.87
CA VAL A 19 -7.20 -23.61 11.02
C VAL A 19 -8.61 -23.03 11.01
N LEU A 20 -8.74 -21.71 10.92
CA LEU A 20 -10.05 -21.07 11.04
C LEU A 20 -10.88 -21.19 9.75
N PHE A 21 -10.23 -21.01 8.60
CA PHE A 21 -10.89 -20.94 7.29
C PHE A 21 -10.06 -21.69 6.21
N PRO A 22 -9.84 -23.00 6.36
CA PRO A 22 -9.06 -23.79 5.40
C PRO A 22 -9.72 -23.79 4.02
N GLY A 23 -8.94 -23.40 2.99
CA GLY A 23 -9.41 -23.38 1.61
C GLY A 23 -10.47 -22.31 1.29
N HIS A 24 -10.70 -21.35 2.19
CA HIS A 24 -11.67 -20.27 1.99
C HIS A 24 -11.28 -19.38 0.82
N GLU A 25 -12.20 -19.23 -0.13
CA GLU A 25 -12.08 -18.32 -1.25
C GLU A 25 -12.75 -16.98 -0.90
N GLU A 26 -12.08 -15.87 -1.21
CA GLU A 26 -12.62 -14.54 -0.93
C GLU A 26 -13.81 -14.26 -1.85
N THR A 27 -14.96 -13.93 -1.26
CA THR A 27 -16.21 -13.62 -1.98
C THR A 27 -16.43 -12.12 -2.10
N HIS A 28 -15.70 -11.32 -1.32
CA HIS A 28 -15.87 -9.86 -1.19
C HIS A 28 -17.23 -9.45 -0.61
N GLY A 29 -17.94 -10.38 0.03
CA GLY A 29 -19.20 -10.13 0.69
C GLY A 29 -19.01 -9.41 2.04
N LEU A 30 -19.85 -8.41 2.32
CA LEU A 30 -19.72 -7.61 3.54
C LEU A 30 -20.14 -8.37 4.81
N PHE A 31 -21.10 -9.29 4.71
CA PHE A 31 -21.68 -9.95 5.88
C PHE A 31 -21.33 -11.44 6.00
N ASP A 32 -20.91 -12.06 4.91
CA ASP A 32 -20.75 -13.50 4.76
C ASP A 32 -19.30 -13.93 4.45
N ASP A 33 -18.36 -13.00 4.32
CA ASP A 33 -16.94 -13.31 4.05
C ASP A 33 -16.09 -13.35 5.33
N GLY A 34 -16.44 -14.22 6.28
CA GLY A 34 -15.77 -14.29 7.59
C GLY A 34 -14.24 -14.48 7.51
N GLY A 35 -13.77 -15.26 6.53
CA GLY A 35 -12.34 -15.49 6.28
C GLY A 35 -11.60 -14.23 5.84
N ALA A 36 -12.17 -13.44 4.90
CA ALA A 36 -11.59 -12.17 4.51
C ALA A 36 -11.58 -11.17 5.67
N HIS A 37 -12.66 -11.09 6.44
CA HIS A 37 -12.72 -10.21 7.62
C HIS A 37 -11.62 -10.57 8.63
N ALA A 38 -11.46 -11.84 8.99
CA ALA A 38 -10.42 -12.29 9.92
C ALA A 38 -9.00 -11.97 9.43
N ARG A 39 -8.77 -12.04 8.12
CA ARG A 39 -7.49 -11.72 7.48
C ARG A 39 -7.23 -10.22 7.45
N TYR A 40 -8.10 -9.44 6.82
CA TYR A 40 -7.87 -8.03 6.53
C TYR A 40 -8.04 -7.14 7.77
N LEU A 41 -9.02 -7.41 8.63
CA LEU A 41 -9.21 -6.65 9.87
C LEU A 41 -7.98 -6.77 10.77
N ALA A 42 -7.43 -7.97 10.92
CA ALA A 42 -6.24 -8.17 11.74
C ALA A 42 -5.01 -7.43 11.18
N VAL A 43 -4.79 -7.48 9.86
CA VAL A 43 -3.70 -6.73 9.22
C VAL A 43 -3.88 -5.22 9.39
N PHE A 44 -5.11 -4.72 9.28
CA PHE A 44 -5.43 -3.32 9.58
C PHE A 44 -5.10 -2.96 11.03
N LEU A 45 -5.55 -3.76 11.99
CA LEU A 45 -5.28 -3.57 13.41
C LEU A 45 -3.77 -3.64 13.73
N PHE A 46 -3.02 -4.54 13.09
CA PHE A 46 -1.56 -4.57 13.21
C PHE A 46 -0.94 -3.26 12.71
N GLY A 47 -1.44 -2.69 11.61
CA GLY A 47 -1.03 -1.36 11.13
C GLY A 47 -1.31 -0.25 12.14
N VAL A 48 -2.49 -0.24 12.77
CA VAL A 48 -2.86 0.73 13.82
C VAL A 48 -1.95 0.59 15.03
N LEU A 49 -1.70 -0.63 15.50
CA LEU A 49 -0.80 -0.90 16.62
C LEU A 49 0.66 -0.55 16.31
N LEU A 50 1.08 -0.70 15.04
CA LEU A 50 2.43 -0.39 14.59
C LEU A 50 2.74 1.12 14.71
N TRP A 51 1.75 2.00 14.58
CA TRP A 51 1.95 3.45 14.50
C TRP A 51 2.80 4.04 15.64
N ARG A 52 2.65 3.54 16.87
CA ARG A 52 3.42 4.01 18.05
C ARG A 52 4.39 2.98 18.63
N ALA A 53 4.56 1.84 17.96
CA ALA A 53 5.34 0.72 18.47
C ALA A 53 6.82 0.81 18.06
N GLU A 54 7.63 1.59 18.78
CA GLU A 54 9.07 1.75 18.52
C GLU A 54 9.83 0.41 18.43
N ARG A 55 9.46 -0.56 19.27
CA ARG A 55 10.05 -1.91 19.23
C ARG A 55 9.75 -2.64 17.91
N ALA A 56 8.57 -2.43 17.33
CA ALA A 56 8.17 -3.02 16.07
C ALA A 56 8.84 -2.31 14.90
N TRP A 57 8.93 -0.97 14.90
CA TRP A 57 9.70 -0.19 13.93
C TRP A 57 11.18 -0.58 13.90
N ALA A 58 11.81 -0.73 15.08
CA ALA A 58 13.16 -1.25 15.18
C ALA A 58 13.28 -2.69 14.62
N GLY A 59 12.22 -3.48 14.70
CA GLY A 59 12.12 -4.79 14.05
C GLY A 59 12.12 -4.68 12.54
N ILE A 60 11.26 -3.81 11.98
CA ILE A 60 11.17 -3.57 10.53
C ILE A 60 12.52 -3.10 9.97
N ARG A 61 13.15 -2.10 10.60
CA ARG A 61 14.48 -1.58 10.21
C ARG A 61 15.56 -2.64 10.17
N ARG A 62 15.49 -3.63 11.07
CA ARG A 62 16.45 -4.73 11.15
C ARG A 62 16.16 -5.84 10.15
N TRP A 63 14.89 -6.21 9.99
CA TRP A 63 14.49 -7.45 9.33
C TRP A 63 13.93 -7.26 7.92
N TRP A 64 13.83 -6.04 7.40
CA TRP A 64 13.37 -5.79 6.04
C TRP A 64 14.15 -6.55 4.94
N PRO A 65 15.48 -6.83 5.03
CA PRO A 65 16.16 -7.61 3.99
C PRO A 65 15.71 -9.08 3.98
N ALA A 66 15.51 -9.65 5.18
CA ALA A 66 14.96 -11.00 5.32
C ALA A 66 13.50 -11.05 4.83
N ALA A 67 12.70 -10.03 5.16
CA ALA A 67 11.34 -9.88 4.65
C ALA A 67 11.32 -9.78 3.11
N ALA A 68 12.27 -9.04 2.51
CA ALA A 68 12.41 -8.92 1.06
C ALA A 68 12.84 -10.24 0.41
N ALA A 69 13.69 -11.04 1.08
CA ALA A 69 14.03 -12.38 0.63
C ALA A 69 12.80 -13.31 0.68
N LEU A 70 12.05 -13.31 1.78
CA LEU A 70 10.80 -14.06 1.91
C LEU A 70 9.77 -13.64 0.87
N ALA A 71 9.62 -12.34 0.63
CA ALA A 71 8.70 -11.81 -0.36
C ALA A 71 9.01 -12.32 -1.77
N ARG A 72 10.29 -12.26 -2.16
CA ARG A 72 10.77 -12.74 -3.46
C ARG A 72 10.67 -14.25 -3.59
N ALA A 73 10.98 -14.99 -2.52
CA ALA A 73 10.85 -16.44 -2.51
C ALA A 73 9.38 -16.88 -2.67
N GLY A 74 8.47 -16.26 -1.91
CA GLY A 74 7.03 -16.50 -2.05
C GLY A 74 6.52 -16.15 -3.45
N PHE A 75 6.93 -15.01 -4.00
CA PHE A 75 6.59 -14.63 -5.37
C PHE A 75 7.12 -15.63 -6.42
N ALA A 76 8.36 -16.09 -6.28
CA ALA A 76 8.93 -17.08 -7.20
C ALA A 76 8.14 -18.40 -7.17
N VAL A 77 7.70 -18.86 -5.99
CA VAL A 77 6.84 -20.04 -5.85
C VAL A 77 5.50 -19.82 -6.53
N VAL A 78 4.85 -18.67 -6.31
CA VAL A 78 3.59 -18.31 -6.97
C VAL A 78 3.73 -18.34 -8.49
N VAL A 79 4.80 -17.74 -9.05
CA VAL A 79 5.07 -17.76 -10.50
C VAL A 79 5.24 -19.19 -11.02
N VAL A 80 5.97 -20.06 -10.31
CA VAL A 80 6.16 -21.46 -10.70
C VAL A 80 4.84 -22.23 -10.66
N MET A 81 4.00 -22.00 -9.64
CA MET A 81 2.70 -22.67 -9.52
C MET A 81 1.73 -22.23 -10.61
N GLU A 82 1.59 -20.93 -10.86
CA GLU A 82 0.78 -20.38 -11.96
C GLU A 82 1.25 -20.86 -13.34
N SER A 83 2.57 -21.06 -13.52
CA SER A 83 3.11 -21.59 -14.77
C SER A 83 2.77 -23.08 -14.98
N LYS A 84 2.59 -23.85 -13.90
CA LYS A 84 2.25 -25.28 -13.95
C LYS A 84 0.75 -25.54 -14.04
N TRP A 85 -0.05 -24.72 -13.36
CA TRP A 85 -1.51 -24.81 -13.34
C TRP A 85 -2.10 -23.44 -13.70
N PRO A 86 -2.09 -23.07 -14.99
CA PRO A 86 -2.49 -21.74 -15.41
C PRO A 86 -4.01 -21.52 -15.29
N GLY A 87 -4.38 -20.28 -14.95
CA GLY A 87 -5.78 -19.83 -14.92
C GLY A 87 -6.57 -20.44 -13.77
N ASN A 88 -7.81 -20.83 -14.02
CA ASN A 88 -8.71 -21.39 -13.00
C ASN A 88 -8.52 -22.91 -12.80
N THR A 89 -7.32 -23.42 -13.09
CA THR A 89 -7.02 -24.84 -12.89
C THR A 89 -6.80 -25.09 -11.40
N PRO A 90 -7.60 -25.95 -10.74
CA PRO A 90 -7.46 -26.17 -9.30
C PRO A 90 -6.13 -26.86 -8.99
N PHE A 91 -5.43 -26.36 -7.97
CA PHE A 91 -4.22 -27.02 -7.48
C PHE A 91 -4.56 -28.36 -6.83
N PRO A 92 -3.75 -29.42 -7.06
CA PRO A 92 -3.89 -30.67 -6.31
C PRO A 92 -3.82 -30.43 -4.79
N ASP A 93 -4.64 -31.14 -4.01
CA ASP A 93 -4.76 -30.91 -2.56
C ASP A 93 -3.42 -31.03 -1.82
N GLY A 94 -2.54 -31.95 -2.25
CA GLY A 94 -1.21 -32.16 -1.67
C GLY A 94 -0.21 -31.01 -1.88
N VAL A 95 -0.51 -30.04 -2.76
CA VAL A 95 0.35 -28.87 -3.01
C VAL A 95 -0.30 -27.53 -2.68
N ARG A 96 -1.61 -27.50 -2.35
CA ARG A 96 -2.34 -26.27 -2.00
C ARG A 96 -1.71 -25.52 -0.83
N TRP A 97 -1.24 -26.22 0.20
CA TRP A 97 -0.59 -25.60 1.34
C TRP A 97 0.70 -24.84 0.97
N ILE A 98 1.40 -25.24 -0.10
CA ILE A 98 2.59 -24.54 -0.62
C ILE A 98 2.19 -23.17 -1.15
N TRP A 99 1.07 -23.11 -1.88
CA TRP A 99 0.48 -21.86 -2.37
C TRP A 99 0.15 -20.91 -1.23
N ASP A 100 -0.55 -21.40 -0.21
CA ASP A 100 -0.98 -20.58 0.94
C ASP A 100 0.23 -20.01 1.70
N ILE A 101 1.24 -20.84 2.00
CA ILE A 101 2.48 -20.39 2.64
C ILE A 101 3.20 -19.36 1.77
N ALA A 102 3.30 -19.61 0.46
CA ALA A 102 3.96 -18.70 -0.48
C ALA A 102 3.26 -17.33 -0.51
N ARG A 103 1.92 -17.30 -0.50
CA ARG A 103 1.11 -16.07 -0.48
C ARG A 103 1.25 -15.31 0.84
N ILE A 104 1.31 -16.01 1.98
CA ILE A 104 1.56 -15.38 3.28
C ILE A 104 2.97 -14.75 3.32
N ALA A 105 3.99 -15.51 2.90
CA ALA A 105 5.37 -15.05 2.84
C ALA A 105 5.54 -13.88 1.86
N GLN A 106 4.92 -13.97 0.68
CA GLN A 106 4.90 -12.90 -0.31
C GLN A 106 4.23 -11.65 0.24
N GLY A 107 2.99 -11.76 0.72
CA GLY A 107 2.18 -10.63 1.14
C GLY A 107 2.77 -9.89 2.32
N TRP A 108 2.97 -10.59 3.45
CA TRP A 108 3.49 -9.94 4.65
C TRP A 108 4.97 -9.55 4.51
N GLY A 109 5.77 -10.40 3.86
CA GLY A 109 7.17 -10.10 3.56
C GLY A 109 7.30 -8.84 2.71
N ALA A 110 6.47 -8.67 1.68
CA ALA A 110 6.49 -7.48 0.83
C ALA A 110 6.12 -6.22 1.62
N ILE A 111 5.10 -6.28 2.48
CA ILE A 111 4.71 -5.14 3.34
C ILE A 111 5.89 -4.70 4.20
N VAL A 112 6.52 -5.62 4.95
CA VAL A 112 7.63 -5.28 5.84
C VAL A 112 8.87 -4.83 5.06
N ALA A 113 9.15 -5.45 3.91
CA ALA A 113 10.24 -5.06 3.03
C ALA A 113 10.05 -3.63 2.52
N LEU A 114 8.88 -3.31 1.96
CA LEU A 114 8.59 -1.99 1.39
C LEU A 114 8.60 -0.90 2.46
N ILE A 115 8.00 -1.15 3.63
CA ILE A 115 8.05 -0.20 4.75
C ILE A 115 9.49 0.02 5.21
N GLY A 116 10.27 -1.04 5.38
CA GLY A 116 11.67 -0.92 5.82
C GLY A 116 12.58 -0.24 4.79
N ILE A 117 12.38 -0.49 3.50
CA ILE A 117 13.07 0.21 2.41
C ILE A 117 12.69 1.69 2.41
N ALA A 118 11.39 2.00 2.50
CA ALA A 118 10.91 3.37 2.51
C ALA A 118 11.47 4.14 3.72
N ASP A 119 11.42 3.53 4.91
CA ASP A 119 11.97 4.13 6.13
C ASP A 119 13.49 4.34 6.06
N ARG A 120 14.23 3.41 5.46
CA ARG A 120 15.70 3.51 5.37
C ARG A 120 16.22 4.47 4.30
N PHE A 121 15.59 4.49 3.12
CA PHE A 121 16.15 5.17 1.94
C PHE A 121 15.34 6.39 1.48
N TRP A 122 14.06 6.47 1.84
CA TRP A 122 13.12 7.49 1.36
C TRP A 122 12.47 8.33 2.46
N ASN A 123 12.79 8.06 3.74
CA ASN A 123 12.30 8.85 4.87
C ASN A 123 13.08 10.17 5.04
N ARG A 124 12.89 11.05 4.06
CA ARG A 124 13.49 12.38 4.03
C ARG A 124 12.47 13.40 3.56
N GLU A 125 12.66 14.65 3.99
CA GLU A 125 11.83 15.76 3.54
C GLU A 125 12.09 16.04 2.06
N HIS A 126 11.12 15.70 1.22
CA HIS A 126 11.20 15.92 -0.22
C HIS A 126 10.10 16.87 -0.67
N ARG A 127 10.43 17.76 -1.63
CA ARG A 127 9.49 18.77 -2.17
C ARG A 127 8.21 18.16 -2.75
N LEU A 128 8.29 16.92 -3.22
CA LEU A 128 7.14 16.19 -3.77
C LEU A 128 6.27 15.52 -2.68
N ARG A 129 6.73 15.38 -1.44
CA ARG A 129 6.01 14.64 -0.39
C ARG A 129 4.58 15.17 -0.18
N PRO A 130 4.32 16.49 -0.03
CA PRO A 130 2.96 16.98 0.17
C PRO A 130 2.04 16.66 -1.02
N MET A 131 2.58 16.77 -2.24
CA MET A 131 1.85 16.49 -3.48
C MET A 131 1.54 14.99 -3.63
N LEU A 132 2.48 14.11 -3.29
CA LEU A 132 2.26 12.66 -3.29
C LEU A 132 1.27 12.24 -2.21
N THR A 133 1.35 12.82 -1.00
CA THR A 133 0.37 12.59 0.06
C THR A 133 -1.04 13.03 -0.38
N GLU A 134 -1.16 14.17 -1.07
CA GLU A 134 -2.42 14.61 -1.69
C GLU A 134 -2.92 13.60 -2.73
N ALA A 135 -2.03 13.02 -3.55
CA ALA A 135 -2.39 12.14 -4.66
C ALA A 135 -2.75 10.70 -4.28
N ILE A 136 -2.26 10.17 -3.15
CA ILE A 136 -2.46 8.75 -2.75
C ILE A 136 -3.93 8.37 -2.66
N PHE A 137 -4.77 9.19 -2.04
CA PHE A 137 -6.20 8.87 -1.86
C PHE A 137 -7.01 8.89 -3.17
N PRO A 138 -6.88 9.93 -4.04
CA PRO A 138 -7.46 9.90 -5.38
C PRO A 138 -7.02 8.68 -6.21
N PHE A 139 -5.74 8.32 -6.14
CA PHE A 139 -5.21 7.13 -6.82
C PHE A 139 -5.88 5.85 -6.31
N TYR A 140 -5.99 5.72 -4.98
CA TYR A 140 -6.66 4.59 -4.34
C TYR A 140 -8.11 4.44 -4.78
N ILE A 141 -8.87 5.52 -4.96
CA ILE A 141 -10.27 5.42 -5.42
C ILE A 141 -10.37 4.89 -6.86
N ILE A 142 -9.55 5.43 -7.77
CA ILE A 142 -9.79 5.25 -9.22
C ILE A 142 -8.99 4.09 -9.84
N HIS A 143 -7.87 3.67 -9.24
CA HIS A 143 -6.97 2.70 -9.87
C HIS A 143 -7.66 1.38 -10.19
N GLN A 144 -8.43 0.80 -9.24
CA GLN A 144 -9.11 -0.47 -9.44
C GLN A 144 -10.16 -0.39 -10.54
N THR A 145 -10.94 0.70 -10.59
CA THR A 145 -11.92 0.93 -11.65
C THR A 145 -11.25 0.96 -13.03
N ILE A 146 -10.11 1.64 -13.16
CA ILE A 146 -9.35 1.66 -14.41
C ILE A 146 -8.82 0.27 -14.75
N ILE A 147 -8.25 -0.45 -13.77
CA ILE A 147 -7.72 -1.80 -13.97
C ILE A 147 -8.80 -2.73 -14.52
N VAL A 148 -10.00 -2.73 -13.91
CA VAL A 148 -11.11 -3.59 -14.35
C VAL A 148 -11.60 -3.20 -15.74
N LEU A 149 -11.83 -1.90 -16.00
CA LEU A 149 -12.30 -1.43 -17.29
C LEU A 149 -11.30 -1.73 -18.42
N VAL A 150 -10.04 -1.35 -18.23
CA VAL A 150 -8.98 -1.59 -19.23
C VAL A 150 -8.74 -3.09 -19.39
N GLY A 151 -8.68 -3.85 -18.29
CA GLY A 151 -8.55 -5.30 -18.32
C GLY A 151 -9.65 -5.96 -19.15
N TRP A 152 -10.91 -5.57 -18.95
CA TRP A 152 -12.05 -6.08 -19.71
C TRP A 152 -11.91 -5.85 -21.22
N TRP A 153 -11.45 -4.66 -21.63
CA TRP A 153 -11.17 -4.36 -23.05
C TRP A 153 -9.94 -5.07 -23.61
N LEU A 154 -8.96 -5.42 -22.78
CA LEU A 154 -7.76 -6.14 -23.21
C LEU A 154 -7.98 -7.65 -23.38
N LEU A 155 -8.94 -8.24 -22.65
CA LEU A 155 -9.25 -9.68 -22.73
C LEU A 155 -9.49 -10.18 -24.18
N PRO A 156 -10.37 -9.55 -25.00
CA PRO A 156 -10.60 -10.02 -26.37
C PRO A 156 -9.42 -9.76 -27.33
N ALA A 157 -8.46 -8.91 -26.96
CA ALA A 157 -7.36 -8.52 -27.86
C ALA A 157 -6.29 -9.60 -28.03
N ASN A 158 -6.33 -10.68 -27.23
CA ASN A 158 -5.40 -11.83 -27.27
C ASN A 158 -3.92 -11.43 -27.38
N LEU A 159 -3.54 -10.37 -26.67
CA LEU A 159 -2.17 -9.86 -26.66
C LEU A 159 -1.26 -10.76 -25.80
N PRO A 160 0.06 -10.79 -26.06
CA PRO A 160 1.00 -11.40 -25.13
C PRO A 160 0.87 -10.80 -23.72
N ASN A 161 0.90 -11.64 -22.68
CA ASN A 161 0.65 -11.23 -21.29
C ASN A 161 1.49 -10.02 -20.84
N TRP A 162 2.76 -9.94 -21.27
CA TRP A 162 3.63 -8.82 -20.93
C TRP A 162 3.19 -7.51 -21.58
N VAL A 163 2.63 -7.55 -22.80
CA VAL A 163 2.09 -6.37 -23.50
C VAL A 163 0.83 -5.90 -22.78
N ALA A 164 -0.11 -6.82 -22.51
CA ALA A 164 -1.33 -6.50 -21.77
C ALA A 164 -1.00 -5.90 -20.39
N PHE A 165 -0.02 -6.46 -19.69
CA PHE A 165 0.48 -5.93 -18.42
C PHE A 165 1.03 -4.51 -18.54
N LEU A 166 1.90 -4.24 -19.52
CA LEU A 166 2.46 -2.89 -19.71
C LEU A 166 1.39 -1.86 -20.07
N ILE A 167 0.44 -2.22 -20.93
CA ILE A 167 -0.70 -1.35 -21.28
C ILE A 167 -1.52 -1.06 -20.04
N LEU A 168 -1.85 -2.08 -19.24
CA LEU A 168 -2.64 -1.95 -18.03
C LEU A 168 -1.94 -1.02 -17.02
N VAL A 169 -0.65 -1.24 -16.74
CA VAL A 169 0.15 -0.39 -15.85
C VAL A 169 0.19 1.06 -16.35
N ALA A 170 0.45 1.27 -17.64
CA ALA A 170 0.52 2.61 -18.22
C ALA A 170 -0.83 3.33 -18.17
N ALA A 171 -1.91 2.63 -18.53
CA ALA A 171 -3.27 3.17 -18.51
C ALA A 171 -3.73 3.52 -17.09
N THR A 172 -3.47 2.64 -16.10
CA THR A 172 -3.78 2.90 -14.70
C THR A 172 -2.98 4.10 -14.18
N ALA A 173 -1.66 4.15 -14.42
CA ALA A 173 -0.83 5.27 -13.95
C ALA A 173 -1.28 6.61 -14.58
N ALA A 174 -1.50 6.63 -15.89
CA ALA A 174 -1.96 7.82 -16.61
C ALA A 174 -3.36 8.24 -16.17
N GLY A 175 -4.30 7.29 -16.03
CA GLY A 175 -5.66 7.55 -15.60
C GLY A 175 -5.74 8.06 -14.15
N CYS A 176 -4.98 7.47 -13.23
CA CYS A 176 -4.86 7.97 -11.87
C CYS A 176 -4.29 9.40 -11.84
N TRP A 177 -3.25 9.68 -12.62
CA TRP A 177 -2.66 11.02 -12.70
C TRP A 177 -3.64 12.05 -13.27
N LEU A 178 -4.36 11.69 -14.34
CA LEU A 178 -5.38 12.53 -14.94
C LEU A 178 -6.51 12.81 -13.95
N PHE A 179 -7.03 11.78 -13.29
CA PHE A 179 -8.08 11.90 -12.27
C PHE A 179 -7.68 12.83 -11.13
N TYR A 180 -6.47 12.66 -10.59
CA TYR A 180 -5.91 13.57 -9.59
C TYR A 180 -5.84 15.02 -10.10
N ARG A 181 -5.32 15.25 -11.32
CA ARG A 181 -5.19 16.61 -11.88
C ARG A 181 -6.55 17.29 -12.10
N VAL A 182 -7.52 16.56 -12.65
CA VAL A 182 -8.87 17.05 -12.91
C VAL A 182 -9.60 17.34 -11.60
N GLY A 183 -9.60 16.38 -10.67
CA GLY A 183 -10.24 16.55 -9.36
C GLY A 183 -9.61 17.67 -8.53
N ARG A 184 -8.30 17.91 -8.69
CA ARG A 184 -7.61 19.04 -8.05
C ARG A 184 -8.00 20.40 -8.65
N ALA A 185 -8.31 20.45 -9.94
CA ALA A 185 -8.67 21.66 -10.66
C ALA A 185 -10.11 22.11 -10.36
N ILE A 186 -11.03 21.16 -10.12
CA ILE A 186 -12.44 21.43 -9.86
C ILE A 186 -12.70 21.55 -8.35
N ARG A 187 -12.89 22.79 -7.85
CA ARG A 187 -13.04 23.11 -6.41
C ARG A 187 -14.05 22.23 -5.64
N PRO A 188 -15.29 22.02 -6.10
CA PRO A 188 -16.26 21.19 -5.39
C PRO A 188 -15.93 19.69 -5.43
N LEU A 189 -15.07 19.25 -6.35
CA LEU A 189 -14.65 17.85 -6.46
C LEU A 189 -13.52 17.51 -5.49
N ARG A 190 -12.80 18.51 -4.98
CA ARG A 190 -11.67 18.33 -4.04
C ARG A 190 -12.05 17.52 -2.79
N PRO A 191 -13.16 17.80 -2.08
CA PRO A 191 -13.54 17.00 -0.91
C PRO A 191 -13.91 15.56 -1.29
N LEU A 192 -14.52 15.35 -2.47
CA LEU A 192 -14.94 14.03 -2.95
C LEU A 192 -13.74 13.11 -3.24
N ILE A 193 -12.61 13.70 -3.62
CA ILE A 193 -11.34 13.00 -3.79
C ILE A 193 -10.42 13.15 -2.57
N GLY A 194 -10.99 13.40 -1.37
CA GLY A 194 -10.28 13.41 -0.09
C GLY A 194 -9.28 14.54 0.11
N LEU A 195 -9.37 15.61 -0.69
CA LEU A 195 -8.51 16.79 -0.57
C LEU A 195 -9.20 17.86 0.28
N ALA A 196 -8.42 18.55 1.11
CA ALA A 196 -8.93 19.69 1.86
C ALA A 196 -9.57 20.73 0.93
N TYR A 197 -10.74 21.22 1.34
CA TYR A 197 -11.40 22.33 0.67
C TYR A 197 -10.48 23.55 0.80
N ARG A 198 -10.05 24.10 -0.33
CA ARG A 198 -9.30 25.36 -0.34
C ARG A 198 -10.32 26.49 -0.33
N ASP A 199 -10.75 26.90 0.86
CA ASP A 199 -11.32 28.23 1.00
C ASP A 199 -10.26 29.26 0.60
N LYS A 200 -10.70 30.33 -0.04
CA LYS A 200 -9.82 31.39 -0.53
C LYS A 200 -8.86 31.77 0.60
N LEU A 201 -7.57 31.84 0.27
CA LEU A 201 -6.54 32.44 1.13
C LEU A 201 -7.16 33.67 1.78
N LYS A 202 -7.41 33.61 3.10
CA LYS A 202 -7.54 34.83 3.88
C LYS A 202 -6.24 35.58 3.60
N PRO A 203 -6.27 36.81 3.05
CA PRO A 203 -5.06 37.60 2.91
C PRO A 203 -4.37 37.55 4.27
N SER A 204 -3.12 37.10 4.29
CA SER A 204 -2.29 37.24 5.49
C SER A 204 -2.30 38.72 5.83
N ASP A 205 -2.98 39.08 6.92
CA ASP A 205 -2.84 40.43 7.49
C ASP A 205 -1.35 40.70 7.60
N PRO A 206 -0.84 41.83 7.08
CA PRO A 206 0.55 42.18 7.27
C PRO A 206 0.81 42.21 8.77
N SER A 207 1.74 41.35 9.22
CA SER A 207 2.23 41.33 10.59
C SER A 207 2.49 42.78 11.03
N PRO A 208 1.91 43.27 12.14
CA PRO A 208 2.27 44.59 12.63
C PRO A 208 3.78 44.58 12.89
N ALA A 209 4.49 45.47 12.22
CA ALA A 209 5.89 45.74 12.49
C ALA A 209 6.02 46.03 13.98
N ASN A 210 6.69 45.15 14.72
CA ASN A 210 6.95 45.37 16.13
C ASN A 210 8.08 46.40 16.26
N ASN A 211 7.69 47.67 16.24
CA ASN A 211 8.52 48.81 16.59
C ASN A 211 8.79 48.76 18.11
N ASN A 212 9.80 47.98 18.52
CA ASN A 212 10.30 48.00 19.89
C ASN A 212 11.70 48.67 19.93
N PRO A 213 11.86 49.89 20.48
CA PRO A 213 13.13 50.62 20.49
C PRO A 213 14.12 50.15 21.59
N GLY A 214 14.16 48.86 21.92
CA GLY A 214 14.71 48.38 23.20
C GLY A 214 15.83 47.33 23.16
N CYS A 215 16.34 46.91 22.01
CA CYS A 215 17.36 45.85 21.98
C CYS A 215 18.50 46.18 21.00
N ALA A 216 19.42 47.03 21.45
CA ALA A 216 20.72 47.18 20.80
C ALA A 216 21.66 46.04 21.24
N PRO A 217 22.43 45.43 20.32
CA PRO A 217 23.41 44.41 20.69
C PRO A 217 24.62 45.04 21.42
N PRO A 218 25.24 44.34 22.38
CA PRO A 218 26.40 44.87 23.11
C PRO A 218 27.63 44.98 22.18
N GLN A 219 28.32 46.12 22.26
CA GLN A 219 29.57 46.40 21.54
C GLN A 219 30.72 45.56 22.13
N PRO A 220 31.61 44.99 21.30
CA PRO A 220 32.78 44.27 21.78
C PRO A 220 33.84 45.24 22.33
N ARG A 221 34.49 44.86 23.45
CA ARG A 221 35.76 45.46 23.90
C ARG A 221 36.93 44.69 23.30
#